data_AF-A0A373ILF0-F1
#
_entry.id   AF-A0A373ILF0-F1
#
_cell.length_a   1.000
_cell.length_b   1.000
_cell.length_c   1.000
_cell.angle_alpha   90.00
_cell.angle_beta   90.00
_cell.angle_gamma   90.00
#
_symmetry.space_group_name_H-M   'P 1'
#
loop_
_entity.id
_entity.type
_entity.pdbx_description
1 polymer ?
#
loop_
_entity_poly.entity_id
_entity_poly.type
_entity_poly.pdbx_seq_one_letter_code
_entity_poly.pdbx_strand_id
1 'polypeptide(L)' 'MPVTYLSKEQQRAAQVRRCLGGAICANGSYKKDLAKNAGMKYHTFLKRLNEPETCTLSELWTILDTLNVPEEERSKMLI' A
#
# COMPACT_ATOMS: atom_id res chain seq x y z
N MET A 1 15.07 10.28 -14.89
CA MET A 1 15.90 9.06 -15.08
C MET A 1 15.01 7.83 -14.94
N PRO A 2 15.19 6.77 -15.74
CA PRO A 2 14.48 5.51 -15.54
C PRO A 2 14.88 4.90 -14.19
N VAL A 3 13.89 4.41 -13.43
CA VAL A 3 14.14 3.76 -12.15
C VAL A 3 14.68 2.36 -12.41
N THR A 4 15.93 2.11 -12.06
CA THR A 4 16.55 0.79 -12.12
C THR A 4 16.39 0.09 -10.76
N TYR A 5 15.81 -1.10 -10.77
CA TYR A 5 15.68 -1.94 -9.57
C TYR A 5 16.81 -2.96 -9.54
N LEU A 6 17.48 -3.10 -8.38
CA LEU A 6 18.59 -4.04 -8.21
C LEU A 6 18.10 -5.47 -7.95
N SER A 7 16.86 -5.62 -7.49
CA SER A 7 16.23 -6.93 -7.23
C SER A 7 14.74 -6.94 -7.58
N LYS A 8 14.20 -8.15 -7.79
CA LYS A 8 12.76 -8.36 -7.98
C LYS A 8 11.94 -7.93 -6.76
N GLU A 9 12.50 -8.07 -5.56
CA GLU A 9 11.85 -7.65 -4.32
C GLU A 9 11.71 -6.12 -4.26
N GLN A 10 12.74 -5.38 -4.65
CA GLN A 10 12.66 -3.92 -4.75
C GLN A 10 11.63 -3.47 -5.78
N GLN A 11 11.55 -4.17 -6.92
CA GLN A 11 10.54 -3.90 -7.94
C GLN A 11 9.12 -4.12 -7.39
N ARG A 12 8.87 -5.26 -6.73
CA ARG A 12 7.57 -5.58 -6.11
C ARG A 12 7.21 -4.57 -5.02
N ALA A 13 8.15 -4.23 -4.14
CA ALA A 13 7.93 -3.25 -3.08
C ALA A 13 7.60 -1.85 -3.64
N ALA A 14 8.25 -1.45 -4.74
CA ALA A 14 7.95 -0.20 -5.42
C ALA A 14 6.58 -0.22 -6.10
N GLN A 15 6.17 -1.35 -6.67
CA GLN A 15 4.88 -1.54 -7.31
C GLN A 15 3.74 -1.49 -6.29
N VAL A 16 3.89 -2.16 -5.15
CA VAL A 16 2.95 -2.09 -4.03
C VAL A 16 2.87 -0.66 -3.49
N ARG A 17 4.01 0.02 -3.27
CA ARG A 17 4.04 1.44 -2.87
C ARG A 17 3.26 2.33 -3.83
N ARG A 18 3.45 2.14 -5.15
CA ARG A 18 2.73 2.92 -6.17
C ARG A 18 1.23 2.69 -6.12
N CYS A 19 0.79 1.44 -6.04
CA CYS A 19 -0.64 1.13 -6.01
C CYS A 19 -1.29 1.62 -4.70
N LEU A 20 -0.65 1.43 -3.54
CA LEU A 20 -1.13 2.00 -2.28
C LEU A 20 -1.17 3.53 -2.30
N GLY A 21 -0.14 4.18 -2.86
CA GLY A 21 -0.12 5.63 -3.04
C GLY A 21 -1.23 6.14 -3.95
N GLY A 22 -1.45 5.46 -5.08
CA GLY A 22 -2.54 5.76 -6.02
C GLY A 22 -3.91 5.60 -5.37
N ALA A 23 -4.14 4.50 -4.66
CA ALA A 23 -5.37 4.22 -3.94
C ALA A 23 -5.67 5.28 -2.87
N ILE A 24 -4.67 5.73 -2.11
CA ILE A 24 -4.84 6.81 -1.13
C ILE A 24 -5.24 8.12 -1.81
N CYS A 25 -4.58 8.48 -2.91
CA CYS A 25 -4.92 9.68 -3.67
C CYS A 25 -6.35 9.60 -4.25
N ALA A 26 -6.75 8.44 -4.76
CA ALA A 26 -8.09 8.21 -5.32
C ALA A 26 -9.19 8.26 -4.25
N ASN A 27 -8.91 7.80 -3.03
CA ASN A 27 -9.87 7.77 -1.93
C ASN A 27 -10.14 9.18 -1.34
N GLY A 28 -9.25 10.15 -1.57
CA GLY A 28 -9.44 11.55 -1.16
C GLY A 28 -9.48 11.79 0.36
N SER A 29 -9.27 10.73 1.16
CA SER A 29 -9.35 10.75 2.62
C SER A 29 -8.01 11.05 3.27
N TYR A 30 -8.03 11.67 4.45
CA TYR A 30 -6.79 11.89 5.20
C TYR A 30 -6.21 10.56 5.71
N LYS A 31 -4.89 10.41 5.63
CA LYS A 31 -4.17 9.21 6.09
C LYS A 31 -4.46 8.83 7.55
N LYS A 32 -4.79 9.81 8.40
CA LYS A 32 -5.19 9.58 9.80
C LYS A 32 -6.52 8.85 9.91
N ASP A 33 -7.50 9.25 9.09
CA ASP A 33 -8.83 8.64 9.08
C ASP A 33 -8.77 7.23 8.48
N LEU A 34 -7.97 7.05 7.43
CA LEU A 34 -7.70 5.73 6.85
C LEU A 34 -7.06 4.78 7.87
N ALA A 35 -6.08 5.25 8.64
CA ALA A 35 -5.48 4.44 9.70
C ALA A 35 -6.50 4.04 10.77
N LYS A 36 -7.40 4.96 11.15
CA LYS A 36 -8.47 4.69 12.11
C LYS A 36 -9.46 3.66 11.56
N ASN A 37 -9.86 3.78 10.30
CA ASN A 37 -10.76 2.84 9.63
C ASN A 37 -10.13 1.44 9.50
N ALA A 38 -8.82 1.38 9.28
CA ALA A 38 -8.05 0.14 9.26
C ALA A 38 -7.81 -0.48 10.65
N GLY A 39 -8.25 0.18 11.74
CA GLY A 39 -7.99 -0.29 13.10
C GLY A 39 -6.51 -0.23 13.48
N MET A 40 -5.71 0.59 12.79
CA MET A 40 -4.26 0.68 12.96
C MET A 40 -3.84 1.98 13.64
N LYS A 41 -2.74 1.92 14.40
CA LYS A 41 -2.06 3.15 14.84
C LYS A 41 -1.54 3.90 13.60
N TYR A 42 -1.70 5.22 13.58
CA TYR A 42 -1.29 6.06 12.46
C TYR A 42 0.18 5.85 12.05
N HIS A 43 1.11 5.79 13.00
CA HIS A 43 2.52 5.56 12.70
C HIS A 43 2.78 4.18 12.09
N THR A 44 2.06 3.15 12.53
CA THR A 44 2.15 1.81 11.97
C THR A 44 1.64 1.80 10.54
N PHE A 45 0.46 2.38 10.29
CA PHE A 45 -0.11 2.51 8.95
C PHE A 45 0.84 3.25 8.00
N LEU A 46 1.38 4.40 8.44
CA LEU A 46 2.34 5.17 7.64
C LEU A 46 3.61 4.36 7.33
N LYS A 47 4.12 3.60 8.30
CA LYS A 47 5.27 2.71 8.08
C LYS A 47 4.95 1.64 7.04
N ARG A 48 3.77 1.00 7.10
CA ARG A 48 3.36 -0.02 6.10
C ARG A 48 3.23 0.56 4.69
N LEU A 49 2.77 1.80 4.56
CA LEU A 49 2.70 2.48 3.27
C LEU A 49 4.08 2.81 2.70
N ASN A 50 4.99 3.26 3.56
CA ASN A 50 6.34 3.64 3.14
C ASN A 50 7.25 2.43 2.94
N GLU A 51 7.07 1.36 3.71
CA GLU A 51 7.89 0.14 3.75
C GLU A 51 6.97 -1.10 3.70
N PRO A 52 6.33 -1.39 2.55
CA PRO A 52 5.39 -2.50 2.41
C PRO A 52 6.03 -3.86 2.65
N GLU A 53 7.35 -4.00 2.45
CA GLU A 53 8.14 -5.20 2.77
C GLU A 53 8.06 -5.61 4.25
N THR A 54 7.78 -4.65 5.15
CA THR A 54 7.64 -4.96 6.58
C THR A 54 6.24 -5.45 6.92
N CYS A 55 5.26 -5.19 6.06
CA CYS A 55 3.84 -5.43 6.28
C CYS A 55 3.54 -6.93 6.31
N THR A 56 2.75 -7.38 7.28
CA THR A 56 2.23 -8.75 7.21
C THR A 56 1.16 -8.83 6.13
N LEU A 57 0.90 -10.05 5.62
CA LEU A 57 -0.17 -10.26 4.64
C LEU A 57 -1.53 -9.80 5.18
N SER A 58 -1.84 -10.08 6.44
CA SER A 58 -3.10 -9.66 7.06
C SER A 58 -3.24 -8.14 7.11
N GLU A 59 -2.19 -7.42 7.51
CA GLU A 59 -2.19 -5.95 7.54
C GLU A 59 -2.34 -5.36 6.13
N LEU A 60 -1.69 -5.95 5.13
CA LEU A 60 -1.81 -5.51 3.75
C LEU A 60 -3.25 -5.65 3.25
N TRP A 61 -3.91 -6.79 3.51
CA TRP A 61 -5.31 -6.99 3.13
C TRP A 61 -6.23 -5.97 3.81
N THR A 62 -6.07 -5.74 5.12
CA THR A 62 -6.85 -4.72 5.84
C THR A 62 -6.67 -3.33 5.21
N ILE A 63 -5.44 -2.95 4.85
CA ILE A 63 -5.18 -1.67 4.18
C ILE A 63 -5.87 -1.61 2.81
N LEU A 64 -5.79 -2.68 2.01
CA LEU A 64 -6.44 -2.72 0.69
C LEU A 64 -7.96 -2.66 0.77
N ASP A 65 -8.55 -3.33 1.76
CA ASP A 65 -10.00 -3.31 1.99
C ASP A 65 -10.46 -1.94 2.47
N THR A 66 -9.73 -1.31 3.38
CA THR A 66 -10.05 0.05 3.85
C THR A 66 -9.91 1.11 2.76
N LEU A 67 -9.00 0.89 1.82
CA LEU A 67 -8.81 1.75 0.66
C LEU A 67 -9.82 1.48 -0.47
N ASN A 68 -10.68 0.45 -0.34
CA ASN A 68 -11.59 -0.01 -1.38
C ASN A 68 -10.88 -0.22 -2.73
N VAL A 69 -9.65 -0.75 -2.72
CA VAL A 69 -8.86 -0.93 -3.94
C VAL A 69 -9.54 -1.97 -4.85
N PRO A 70 -9.86 -1.65 -6.12
CA PRO A 70 -10.47 -2.59 -7.06
C PRO A 70 -9.59 -3.82 -7.31
N GLU A 71 -10.21 -4.97 -7.61
CA GLU A 71 -9.48 -6.21 -7.91
C GLU A 71 -8.49 -6.07 -9.07
N GLU A 72 -8.80 -5.22 -10.06
CA GLU A 72 -7.89 -4.92 -11.17
C GLU A 72 -6.61 -4.22 -10.75
N GLU A 73 -6.64 -3.43 -9.67
CA GLU A 73 -5.43 -2.80 -9.13
C GLU A 73 -4.70 -3.75 -8.17
N ARG A 74 -5.44 -4.57 -7.41
CA ARG A 74 -4.86 -5.62 -6.57
C ARG A 74 -4.09 -6.64 -7.40
N SER A 75 -4.60 -7.04 -8.56
CA SER A 75 -3.95 -8.00 -9.45
C SER A 75 -2.61 -7.48 -9.98
N LYS A 76 -2.47 -6.17 -10.19
CA LYS A 76 -1.19 -5.53 -10.55
C LYS A 76 -0.15 -5.64 -9.44
N MET A 77 -0.51 -5.96 -8.19
CA MET A 77 0.47 -6.23 -7.13
C MET A 77 1.03 -7.67 -7.18
N LEU A 78 0.36 -8.59 -7.89
CA LEU A 78 0.68 -10.02 -7.94
C LEU A 78 1.58 -10.42 -9.13
N ILE A 79 1.84 -9.49 -10.04
CA ILE A 79 2.67 -9.66 -11.26
C ILE A 79 4.09 -9.20 -10.97
#